data_AF-M5RP64-F1
#
_entry.id   AF-M5RP64-F1
#
_cell.length_a   1.000
_cell.length_b   1.000
_cell.length_c   1.000
_cell.angle_alpha   90.00
_cell.angle_beta   90.00
_cell.angle_gamma   90.00
#
_symmetry.space_group_name_H-M   'P 1'
#
loop_
_entity.id
_entity.type
_entity.pdbx_description
1 polymer ?
#
loop_
_entity_poly.entity_id
_entity_poly.type
_entity_poly.pdbx_seq_one_letter_code
_entity_poly.pdbx_strand_id
1 'polypeptide(L)'
;MALVVSANADDAKPKKKGDRAGGRNAGAAQLMKPFAEVDLTEEQTAKIKALGKAMNEKSNAIREEAGVTQELMKKRAEAMKEARESGKKGKELAAEVDAKAGFSEAQVNAMKKVAELRKNFMQEAVALLTPEQKEKLPARVKAAGKPVGKEKAKGKGKKKKEAE
;
A
#
# COMPACT_ATOMS: atom_id res chain seq x y z
N MET A 1 -53.51 27.85 -1.20
CA MET A 1 -52.39 28.08 -2.16
C MET A 1 -51.49 29.14 -1.57
N ALA A 2 -50.19 29.02 -1.42
CA ALA A 2 -49.26 27.90 -1.53
C ALA A 2 -48.11 28.22 -0.55
N LEU A 3 -47.63 27.21 0.17
CA LEU A 3 -46.45 27.28 1.03
C LEU A 3 -45.23 27.74 0.22
N VAL A 4 -44.55 28.79 0.68
CA VAL A 4 -43.18 29.11 0.27
C VAL A 4 -42.27 28.13 0.99
N VAL A 5 -41.92 27.04 0.31
CA VAL A 5 -40.78 26.19 0.69
C VAL A 5 -39.56 26.77 -0.02
N SER A 6 -38.76 27.54 0.71
CA SER A 6 -37.39 27.86 0.31
C SER A 6 -36.59 26.55 0.34
N ALA A 7 -36.31 26.03 -0.85
CA ALA A 7 -35.36 24.96 -1.06
C ALA A 7 -33.96 25.46 -0.68
N ASN A 8 -33.50 25.14 0.52
CA ASN A 8 -32.06 25.08 0.78
C ASN A 8 -31.56 23.74 0.26
N ALA A 9 -31.07 23.77 -0.98
CA ALA A 9 -30.14 22.79 -1.49
C ALA A 9 -28.92 22.80 -0.57
N ASP A 10 -28.79 21.75 0.26
CA ASP A 10 -27.57 21.51 1.02
C ASP A 10 -26.47 21.18 0.01
N ASP A 11 -25.57 22.16 -0.15
CA ASP A 11 -24.38 22.19 -0.98
C ASP A 11 -23.42 21.08 -0.54
N ALA A 12 -23.69 19.83 -0.93
CA ALA A 12 -22.69 18.77 -0.92
C ALA A 12 -21.70 18.98 -2.08
N LYS A 13 -20.99 20.11 -2.04
CA LYS A 13 -19.80 20.36 -2.84
C LYS A 13 -18.86 19.16 -2.65
N PRO A 14 -18.52 18.38 -3.68
CA PRO A 14 -17.49 17.37 -3.54
C PRO A 14 -16.23 18.10 -3.09
N LYS A 15 -15.72 17.77 -1.88
CA LYS A 15 -14.49 18.35 -1.34
C LYS A 15 -13.46 18.37 -2.46
N LYS A 16 -13.18 19.59 -2.93
CA LYS A 16 -12.18 19.87 -3.95
C LYS A 16 -10.94 19.12 -3.50
N LYS A 17 -10.47 18.18 -4.33
CA LYS A 17 -9.27 17.37 -4.12
C LYS A 17 -8.09 18.34 -4.21
N GLY A 18 -7.97 19.17 -3.17
CA GLY A 18 -6.93 20.17 -3.03
C GLY A 18 -5.61 19.46 -3.17
N ASP A 19 -4.80 20.03 -4.04
CA ASP A 19 -3.38 19.81 -4.24
C ASP A 19 -2.76 18.97 -3.13
N ARG A 20 -2.85 17.65 -3.28
CA ARG A 20 -1.83 16.80 -2.68
C ARG A 20 -0.59 17.13 -3.48
N ALA A 21 0.20 18.05 -2.93
CA ALA A 21 1.65 18.14 -3.10
C ALA A 21 2.31 16.82 -2.64
N GLY A 22 1.82 15.70 -3.18
CA GLY A 22 2.24 14.33 -2.94
C GLY A 22 3.20 13.85 -4.01
N GLY A 23 3.77 14.77 -4.79
CA GLY A 23 4.97 14.50 -5.56
C GLY A 23 6.11 14.30 -4.57
N ARG A 24 6.65 13.08 -4.54
CA ARG A 24 7.85 12.68 -3.80
C ARG A 24 7.68 12.47 -2.28
N ASN A 25 7.19 13.40 -1.46
CA ASN A 25 7.16 13.18 0.01
C ASN A 25 5.97 12.36 0.55
N ALA A 26 4.85 12.28 -0.18
CA ALA A 26 3.71 11.47 0.24
C ALA A 26 4.01 9.96 0.30
N GLY A 27 5.03 9.50 -0.44
CA GLY A 27 5.49 8.11 -0.41
C GLY A 27 6.03 7.72 0.97
N ALA A 28 6.91 8.53 1.55
CA ALA A 28 7.52 8.27 2.85
C ALA A 28 6.49 8.30 4.00
N ALA A 29 5.59 9.29 4.01
CA ALA A 29 4.52 9.35 5.02
C ALA A 29 3.56 8.15 4.94
N GLN A 30 3.27 7.65 3.72
CA GLN A 30 2.45 6.46 3.53
C GLN A 30 3.13 5.19 4.06
N LEU A 31 4.47 5.15 4.09
CA LEU A 31 5.25 4.02 4.60
C LEU A 31 5.30 3.97 6.12
N MET A 32 5.08 5.10 6.80
CA MET A 32 4.98 5.16 8.26
C MET A 32 3.62 4.70 8.79
N LYS A 33 2.56 4.72 7.98
CA LYS A 33 1.20 4.35 8.40
C LYS A 33 1.08 3.03 9.18
N PRO A 34 1.78 1.95 8.79
CA PRO A 34 1.65 0.69 9.52
C PRO A 34 2.29 0.72 10.92
N PHE A 35 3.06 1.76 11.24
CA PHE A 35 3.70 1.99 12.53
C PHE A 35 3.03 3.09 13.35
N ALA A 36 1.91 3.66 12.87
CA ALA A 36 1.27 4.81 13.51
C ALA A 36 0.70 4.51 14.91
N GLU A 37 0.32 3.26 15.17
CA GLU A 37 -0.20 2.78 16.46
C GLU A 37 0.90 2.10 17.31
N VAL A 38 2.15 2.17 16.85
CA VAL A 38 3.30 1.67 17.60
C VAL A 38 3.92 2.85 18.32
N ASP A 39 4.12 2.71 19.64
CA ASP A 39 4.85 3.69 20.45
C ASP A 39 6.34 3.62 20.12
N LEU A 40 6.72 4.17 18.96
CA LEU A 40 8.11 4.22 18.50
C LEU A 40 8.89 5.23 19.34
N THR A 41 10.12 4.87 19.70
CA THR A 41 11.06 5.85 20.23
C THR A 41 11.44 6.86 19.15
N GLU A 42 11.97 8.01 19.55
CA GLU A 42 12.47 9.02 18.61
C GLU A 42 13.53 8.45 17.67
N GLU A 43 14.44 7.61 18.21
CA GLU A 43 15.49 6.95 17.45
C GLU A 43 14.92 5.97 16.41
N GLN A 44 13.95 5.12 16.80
CA GLN A 44 13.26 4.21 15.89
C GLN A 44 12.53 4.98 14.80
N THR A 45 11.82 6.05 15.18
CA THR A 45 11.11 6.93 14.25
C THR A 45 12.06 7.56 13.24
N ALA A 46 13.21 8.06 13.67
CA ALA A 46 14.21 8.67 12.81
C ALA A 46 14.79 7.63 11.82
N LYS A 47 15.16 6.43 12.31
CA LYS A 47 15.68 5.34 11.47
C LYS A 47 14.66 4.88 10.43
N ILE A 48 13.41 4.63 10.81
CA ILE A 48 12.37 4.18 9.87
C ILE A 48 12.04 5.27 8.85
N LYS A 49 12.02 6.56 9.24
CA LYS A 49 11.84 7.68 8.29
C LYS A 49 13.00 7.76 7.28
N ALA A 50 14.24 7.61 7.73
CA ALA A 50 15.41 7.61 6.86
C ALA A 50 15.36 6.45 5.84
N LEU A 51 15.04 5.23 6.31
CA LEU A 51 14.82 4.07 5.44
C LEU A 51 13.69 4.30 4.44
N GLY A 52 12.59 4.90 4.88
CA GLY A 52 11.44 5.23 4.03
C GLY A 52 11.80 6.25 2.94
N LYS A 53 12.61 7.26 3.26
CA LYS A 53 13.10 8.25 2.29
C LYS A 53 14.01 7.59 1.25
N ALA A 54 15.01 6.84 1.69
CA ALA A 54 15.95 6.15 0.79
C ALA A 54 15.23 5.15 -0.14
N MET A 55 14.27 4.39 0.39
CA MET A 55 13.48 3.46 -0.42
C MET A 55 12.61 4.18 -1.45
N ASN A 56 12.01 5.32 -1.09
CA ASN A 56 11.20 6.12 -1.99
C ASN A 56 12.03 6.74 -3.12
N GLU A 57 13.22 7.26 -2.81
CA GLU A 57 14.17 7.75 -3.82
C GLU A 57 14.57 6.64 -4.80
N LYS A 58 15.00 5.47 -4.30
CA LYS A 58 15.30 4.30 -5.14
C LYS A 58 14.09 3.85 -5.97
N SER A 59 12.90 3.90 -5.39
CA SER A 59 11.66 3.51 -6.09
C SER A 59 11.31 4.48 -7.23
N ASN A 60 11.55 5.78 -7.05
CA ASN A 60 11.31 6.77 -8.09
C ASN A 60 12.34 6.64 -9.20
N ALA A 61 13.62 6.44 -8.88
CA ALA A 61 14.67 6.19 -9.87
C ALA A 61 14.34 4.98 -10.75
N ILE A 62 13.98 3.84 -10.16
CA ILE A 62 13.60 2.63 -10.92
C ILE A 62 12.41 2.87 -11.84
N ARG A 63 11.42 3.67 -11.40
CA ARG A 63 10.25 3.99 -12.22
C ARG A 63 10.63 4.92 -13.37
N GLU A 64 11.43 5.94 -13.09
CA GLU A 64 11.90 6.91 -14.09
C GLU A 64 12.75 6.21 -15.16
N GLU A 65 13.71 5.36 -14.76
CA GLU A 65 14.56 4.56 -15.67
C GLU A 65 13.75 3.64 -16.58
N ALA A 66 12.65 3.06 -16.06
CA ALA A 66 11.78 2.18 -16.83
C ALA A 66 10.69 2.92 -17.62
N GLY A 67 10.67 4.26 -17.60
CA GLY A 67 9.64 5.05 -18.27
C GLY A 67 8.24 4.83 -17.69
N VAL A 68 8.12 4.48 -16.41
CA VAL A 68 6.83 4.33 -15.73
C VAL A 68 6.27 5.73 -15.43
N THR A 69 5.36 6.19 -16.27
CA THR A 69 4.78 7.52 -16.16
C THR A 69 3.68 7.61 -15.09
N GLN A 70 3.37 8.83 -14.66
CA GLN A 70 2.22 9.12 -13.79
C GLN A 70 0.89 8.66 -14.40
N GLU A 71 0.71 8.82 -15.72
CA GLU A 71 -0.49 8.36 -16.41
C GLU A 71 -0.61 6.84 -16.39
N LEU A 72 0.50 6.14 -16.64
CA LEU A 72 0.55 4.69 -16.57
C LEU A 72 0.21 4.18 -15.15
N MET A 73 0.71 4.88 -14.12
CA MET A 73 0.35 4.59 -12.73
C MET A 73 -1.12 4.87 -12.39
N LYS A 74 -1.75 5.89 -13.01
CA LYS A 74 -3.19 6.14 -12.89
C LYS A 74 -4.01 5.03 -13.54
N LYS A 75 -3.68 4.65 -14.78
CA LYS A 75 -4.31 3.51 -15.48
C LYS A 75 -4.21 2.23 -14.68
N ARG A 76 -3.05 1.98 -14.06
CA ARG A 76 -2.85 0.85 -13.13
C ARG A 76 -3.76 0.92 -11.91
N ALA A 77 -3.96 2.10 -11.34
CA ALA A 77 -4.84 2.27 -10.19
C ALA A 77 -6.32 2.06 -10.54
N GLU A 78 -6.73 2.47 -11.73
CA GLU A 78 -8.08 2.23 -12.27
C GLU A 78 -8.30 0.75 -12.59
N ALA A 79 -7.39 0.12 -13.33
CA ALA A 79 -7.39 -1.31 -13.61
C ALA A 79 -7.42 -2.14 -12.32
N MET A 80 -6.72 -1.70 -11.25
CA MET A 80 -6.78 -2.36 -9.95
C MET A 80 -8.15 -2.24 -9.29
N LYS A 81 -8.85 -1.11 -9.40
CA LYS A 81 -10.19 -0.96 -8.82
C LYS A 81 -11.18 -1.89 -9.50
N GLU A 82 -11.16 -1.93 -10.83
CA GLU A 82 -12.00 -2.83 -11.62
C GLU A 82 -11.67 -4.30 -11.35
N ALA A 83 -10.38 -4.64 -11.30
CA ALA A 83 -9.96 -6.02 -11.11
C ALA A 83 -10.18 -6.52 -9.66
N ARG A 84 -10.49 -5.66 -8.69
CA ARG A 84 -10.88 -6.11 -7.32
C ARG A 84 -12.18 -6.92 -7.34
N GLU A 85 -13.05 -6.70 -8.31
CA GLU A 85 -14.32 -7.41 -8.47
C GLU A 85 -14.13 -8.78 -9.15
N SER A 86 -13.00 -8.99 -9.84
CA SER A 86 -12.69 -10.23 -10.57
C SER A 86 -12.44 -11.47 -9.69
N GLY A 87 -12.39 -11.31 -8.36
CA GLY A 87 -12.08 -12.39 -7.41
C GLY A 87 -10.62 -12.88 -7.43
N LYS A 88 -9.81 -12.46 -8.41
CA LYS A 88 -8.39 -12.82 -8.54
C LYS A 88 -7.56 -12.20 -7.41
N LYS A 89 -6.49 -12.89 -7.01
CA LYS A 89 -5.65 -12.49 -5.88
C LYS A 89 -4.17 -12.58 -6.19
N GLY A 90 -3.38 -11.80 -5.48
CA GLY A 90 -1.91 -11.89 -5.50
C GLY A 90 -1.33 -11.64 -6.90
N LYS A 91 -0.55 -12.60 -7.40
CA LYS A 91 0.20 -12.48 -8.66
C LYS A 91 -0.72 -12.42 -9.88
N GLU A 92 -1.82 -13.16 -9.88
CA GLU A 92 -2.77 -13.19 -11.01
C GLU A 92 -3.47 -11.85 -11.19
N LEU A 93 -3.91 -11.25 -10.07
CA LEU A 93 -4.48 -9.92 -10.08
C LEU A 93 -3.46 -8.88 -10.56
N ALA A 94 -2.22 -8.96 -10.08
CA ALA A 94 -1.17 -8.03 -10.49
C ALA A 94 -0.88 -8.12 -12.00
N ALA A 95 -0.75 -9.33 -12.54
CA ALA A 95 -0.51 -9.55 -13.96
C ALA A 95 -1.66 -9.01 -14.83
N GLU A 96 -2.92 -9.25 -14.44
CA GLU A 96 -4.07 -8.70 -15.16
C GLU A 96 -4.10 -7.16 -15.10
N VAL A 97 -3.85 -6.59 -13.92
CA VAL A 97 -3.83 -5.12 -13.75
C VAL A 97 -2.73 -4.49 -14.58
N ASP A 98 -1.55 -5.07 -14.59
CA ASP A 98 -0.41 -4.57 -15.36
C ASP A 98 -0.69 -4.69 -16.87
N ALA A 99 -1.28 -5.81 -17.32
CA ALA A 99 -1.71 -6.00 -18.71
C ALA A 99 -2.80 -5.00 -19.11
N LYS A 100 -3.86 -4.83 -18.30
CA LYS A 100 -4.95 -3.86 -18.54
C LYS A 100 -4.45 -2.41 -18.57
N ALA A 101 -3.46 -2.11 -17.73
CA ALA A 101 -2.85 -0.78 -17.69
C ALA A 101 -1.87 -0.52 -18.85
N GLY A 102 -1.52 -1.54 -19.64
CA GLY A 102 -0.61 -1.42 -20.78
C GLY A 102 0.87 -1.35 -20.39
N PHE A 103 1.26 -2.00 -19.29
CA PHE A 103 2.68 -2.06 -18.91
C PHE A 103 3.46 -2.95 -19.88
N SER A 104 4.63 -2.48 -20.30
CA SER A 104 5.62 -3.32 -20.97
C SER A 104 6.30 -4.27 -19.98
N GLU A 105 6.97 -5.31 -20.48
CA GLU A 105 7.71 -6.25 -19.62
C GLU A 105 8.79 -5.55 -18.77
N ALA A 106 9.51 -4.59 -19.36
CA ALA A 106 10.50 -3.79 -18.65
C ALA A 106 9.87 -2.98 -17.50
N GLN A 107 8.70 -2.39 -17.73
CA GLN A 107 7.95 -1.65 -16.71
C GLN A 107 7.39 -2.58 -15.61
N VAL A 108 6.91 -3.77 -15.97
CA VAL A 108 6.49 -4.79 -15.01
C VAL A 108 7.67 -5.21 -14.13
N ASN A 109 8.84 -5.46 -14.72
CA ASN A 109 10.04 -5.84 -13.99
C ASN A 109 10.53 -4.72 -13.06
N ALA A 110 10.44 -3.46 -13.48
CA ALA A 110 10.69 -2.31 -12.63
C ALA A 110 9.73 -2.26 -11.42
N MET A 111 8.43 -2.51 -11.65
CA MET A 111 7.44 -2.57 -10.56
C MET A 111 7.68 -3.73 -9.59
N LYS A 112 8.19 -4.88 -10.06
CA LYS A 112 8.64 -5.98 -9.19
C LYS A 112 9.82 -5.55 -8.31
N LYS A 113 10.85 -4.90 -8.87
CA LYS A 113 11.99 -4.37 -8.10
C LYS A 113 11.55 -3.37 -7.03
N VAL A 114 10.62 -2.48 -7.37
CA VAL A 114 10.01 -1.54 -6.40
C VAL A 114 9.25 -2.29 -5.30
N ALA A 115 8.54 -3.37 -5.63
CA ALA A 115 7.86 -4.19 -4.63
C ALA A 115 8.84 -4.91 -3.69
N GLU A 116 9.97 -5.38 -4.21
CA GLU A 116 11.06 -5.98 -3.42
C GLU A 116 11.71 -4.96 -2.49
N LEU A 117 12.03 -3.75 -2.99
CA LEU A 117 12.53 -2.66 -2.15
C LEU A 117 11.57 -2.35 -1.00
N ARG A 118 10.26 -2.32 -1.28
CA ARG A 118 9.25 -2.11 -0.24
C ARG A 118 9.22 -3.26 0.76
N LYS A 119 9.37 -4.50 0.32
CA LYS A 119 9.45 -5.67 1.21
C LYS A 119 10.66 -5.56 2.13
N ASN A 120 11.84 -5.24 1.58
CA ASN A 120 13.07 -5.10 2.35
C ASN A 120 12.95 -3.97 3.37
N PHE A 121 12.41 -2.81 2.96
CA PHE A 121 12.08 -1.73 3.89
C PHE A 121 11.21 -2.21 5.06
N MET A 122 10.13 -2.96 4.79
CA MET A 122 9.27 -3.47 5.86
C MET A 122 10.01 -4.45 6.77
N GLN A 123 10.90 -5.29 6.23
CA GLN A 123 11.72 -6.21 7.03
C GLN A 123 12.68 -5.46 7.96
N GLU A 124 13.43 -4.51 7.43
CA GLU A 124 14.37 -3.68 8.19
C GLU A 124 13.64 -2.83 9.24
N ALA A 125 12.52 -2.20 8.86
CA ALA A 125 11.72 -1.40 9.77
C ALA A 125 11.14 -2.24 10.92
N VAL A 126 10.67 -3.46 10.64
CA VAL A 126 10.19 -4.38 11.69
C VAL A 126 11.33 -4.90 12.56
N ALA A 127 12.53 -5.12 12.00
CA ALA A 127 13.69 -5.57 12.77
C ALA A 127 14.12 -4.56 13.86
N LEU A 128 13.87 -3.27 13.65
CA LEU A 128 14.13 -2.20 14.62
C LEU A 128 13.16 -2.17 15.82
N LEU A 129 12.08 -2.95 15.77
CA LEU A 129 11.02 -2.93 16.79
C LEU A 129 11.25 -3.97 17.88
N THR A 130 10.81 -3.65 19.09
CA THR A 130 10.75 -4.60 20.20
C THR A 130 9.68 -5.67 19.95
N PRO A 131 9.74 -6.82 20.64
CA PRO A 131 8.69 -7.84 20.54
C PRO A 131 7.29 -7.28 20.83
N GLU A 132 7.15 -6.43 21.85
CA GLU A 132 5.89 -5.80 22.25
C GLU A 132 5.35 -4.85 21.17
N GLN A 133 6.23 -4.06 20.55
CA GLN A 133 5.88 -3.18 19.43
C GLN A 133 5.45 -3.99 18.20
N LYS A 134 6.11 -5.12 17.92
CA LYS A 134 5.74 -6.03 16.83
C LYS A 134 4.33 -6.60 16.99
N GLU A 135 3.88 -6.81 18.23
CA GLU A 135 2.53 -7.29 18.50
C GLU A 135 1.43 -6.26 18.17
N LYS A 136 1.75 -4.97 18.21
CA LYS A 136 0.83 -3.89 17.81
C LYS A 136 0.73 -3.70 16.29
N LEU A 137 1.58 -4.35 15.50
CA LEU A 137 1.57 -4.20 14.05
C LEU A 137 0.37 -4.90 13.39
N PRO A 138 -0.13 -4.40 12.25
CA PRO A 138 -1.10 -5.14 11.44
C PRO A 138 -0.56 -6.52 11.03
N ALA A 139 -1.42 -7.54 10.98
CA ALA A 139 -1.02 -8.92 10.64
C ALA A 139 -0.22 -9.04 9.33
N ARG A 140 -0.55 -8.21 8.34
CA ARG A 140 0.17 -8.15 7.05
C ARG A 140 1.63 -7.68 7.19
N VAL A 141 1.90 -6.80 8.15
CA VAL A 141 3.24 -6.28 8.45
C VAL A 141 4.02 -7.27 9.30
N LYS A 142 3.38 -7.88 10.30
CA LYS A 142 3.99 -8.96 11.10
C LYS A 142 4.50 -10.08 10.19
N ALA A 143 3.70 -10.48 9.19
CA ALA A 143 4.08 -11.50 8.22
C ALA A 143 5.24 -11.08 7.30
N ALA A 144 5.37 -9.78 6.99
CA ALA A 144 6.47 -9.27 6.17
C ALA A 144 7.80 -9.28 6.92
N GLY A 145 7.78 -9.08 8.25
CA GLY A 145 8.98 -9.09 9.11
C GLY A 145 9.52 -10.47 9.48
N LYS A 146 8.79 -11.56 9.17
CA LYS A 146 9.32 -12.92 9.37
C LYS A 146 10.33 -13.26 8.25
N PRO A 147 11.50 -13.84 8.58
CA PRO A 147 12.40 -14.38 7.57
C PRO A 147 11.66 -15.48 6.78
N VAL A 148 11.89 -15.52 5.47
CA VAL A 148 11.32 -16.53 4.56
C VAL A 148 11.95 -17.88 4.91
N GLY A 149 11.41 -18.57 5.91
CA GLY A 149 12.01 -19.82 6.41
C GLY A 149 11.34 -20.47 7.61
N LYS A 150 10.51 -19.76 8.39
CA LYS A 150 9.72 -20.38 9.47
C LYS A 150 8.21 -20.15 9.30
N GLU A 151 7.52 -21.27 9.17
CA GLU A 151 6.06 -21.46 9.25
C GLU A 151 5.20 -21.01 8.05
N LYS A 152 5.21 -21.84 6.98
CA LYS A 152 3.93 -22.29 6.41
C LYS A 152 3.41 -23.46 7.25
N ALA A 153 3.03 -23.23 8.51
CA ALA A 153 2.29 -24.19 9.30
C ALA A 153 0.84 -23.67 9.44
N LYS A 154 -0.05 -24.33 8.69
CA LYS A 154 -1.49 -24.50 8.92
C LYS A 154 -2.23 -23.36 9.65
N GLY A 155 -2.92 -22.54 8.87
CA GLY A 155 -3.96 -21.62 9.38
C GLY A 155 -5.01 -21.28 8.33
N LYS A 156 -5.43 -22.27 7.51
CA LYS A 156 -6.64 -22.16 6.67
C LYS A 156 -7.80 -22.72 7.49
N GLY A 157 -8.82 -21.89 7.64
CA GLY A 157 -9.86 -22.00 8.66
C GLY A 157 -10.56 -23.35 8.76
N LYS A 158 -10.76 -23.79 10.01
CA LYS A 158 -11.94 -24.51 10.44
C LYS A 158 -12.63 -23.64 11.49
N LYS A 159 -13.60 -22.83 11.04
CA LYS A 159 -14.67 -22.31 11.90
C LYS A 159 -15.97 -22.91 11.38
N LYS A 160 -16.56 -23.74 12.23
CA LYS A 160 -17.99 -24.09 12.35
C LYS A 160 -18.70 -24.70 11.15
N LYS A 161 -19.05 -25.98 11.31
CA LYS A 161 -20.46 -26.40 11.26
C LYS A 161 -20.68 -27.44 12.34
N GLU A 162 -21.08 -26.98 13.52
CA GLU A 162 -22.10 -27.69 14.31
C GLU A 162 -23.43 -27.22 13.73
N ALA A 163 -24.27 -28.16 13.31
CA ALA A 163 -25.73 -28.10 13.36
C ALA A 163 -26.30 -29.35 12.67
N GLU A 164 -27.03 -30.11 13.48
CA GLU A 164 -27.96 -31.22 13.20
C GLU A 164 -27.37 -32.61 12.92
#